data_AF-A0AAX6NHG5-F1
#
_entry.id   AF-A0AAX6NHG5-F1
#
_cell.length_a   1.000
_cell.length_b   1.000
_cell.length_c   1.000
_cell.angle_alpha   90.00
_cell.angle_beta   90.00
_cell.angle_gamma   90.00
#
_symmetry.space_group_name_H-M   'P 1'
#
loop_
_entity.id
_entity.type
_entity.pdbx_description
1 polymer ?
#
loop_
_entity_poly.entity_id
_entity_poly.type
_entity_poly.pdbx_seq_one_letter_code
_entity_poly.pdbx_strand_id
1 'polypeptide(L)'
;MKRYGIFIISFIVFLGSFQLLSGMILTLLYVPESSTMWSSIEGLSSKVTFGSYSGSFVFMVPAVAATAAFFISKKWVRKSV
;
A
#
# COMPACT_ATOMS: atom_id res chain seq x y z
N MET A 1 -27.73 2.67 -3.01
CA MET A 1 -26.46 3.42 -2.83
C MET A 1 -25.92 3.36 -1.39
N LYS A 2 -26.74 3.50 -0.33
CA LYS A 2 -26.25 3.54 1.08
C LYS A 2 -25.43 2.32 1.53
N ARG A 3 -25.87 1.10 1.18
CA ARG A 3 -25.15 -0.15 1.53
C ARG A 3 -23.81 -0.33 0.80
N TYR A 4 -23.68 0.28 -0.38
CA TYR A 4 -22.43 0.25 -1.14
C TYR A 4 -21.37 1.17 -0.52
N GLY A 5 -21.78 2.36 -0.07
CA GLY A 5 -20.90 3.27 0.65
C GLY A 5 -20.35 2.64 1.94
N ILE A 6 -21.20 1.97 2.72
CA ILE A 6 -20.77 1.26 3.95
C ILE A 6 -19.73 0.19 3.61
N PHE A 7 -19.96 -0.61 2.55
CA PHE A 7 -19.00 -1.62 2.11
C PHE A 7 -17.65 -1.04 1.72
N ILE A 8 -17.63 0.05 0.92
CA ILE A 8 -16.38 0.72 0.53
C ILE A 8 -15.64 1.24 1.75
N ILE A 9 -16.34 1.90 2.68
CA ILE A 9 -15.73 2.46 3.88
C ILE A 9 -15.11 1.33 4.73
N SER A 10 -15.83 0.23 4.95
CA SER A 10 -15.30 -0.94 5.65
C SER A 10 -14.08 -1.54 4.94
N PHE A 11 -14.10 -1.61 3.62
CA PHE A 11 -12.98 -2.11 2.83
C PHE A 11 -11.74 -1.22 2.94
N ILE A 12 -11.90 0.10 2.91
CA ILE A 12 -10.79 1.06 3.07
C ILE A 12 -10.18 0.92 4.46
N VAL A 13 -10.99 0.85 5.52
CA VAL A 13 -10.49 0.67 6.90
C VAL A 13 -9.73 -0.66 7.05
N PHE A 14 -10.27 -1.73 6.46
CA PHE A 14 -9.62 -3.04 6.46
C PHE A 14 -8.28 -3.02 5.73
N LEU A 15 -8.25 -2.45 4.52
CA LEU A 15 -7.04 -2.36 3.70
C LEU A 15 -5.99 -1.46 4.37
N GLY A 16 -6.41 -0.33 4.95
CA GLY A 16 -5.54 0.55 5.70
C GLY A 16 -4.90 -0.13 6.90
N SER A 17 -5.68 -0.91 7.66
CA SER A 17 -5.16 -1.71 8.78
C SER A 17 -4.11 -2.72 8.33
N PHE A 18 -4.36 -3.42 7.22
CA PHE A 18 -3.40 -4.36 6.63
C PHE A 18 -2.11 -3.67 6.17
N GLN A 19 -2.23 -2.47 5.60
CA GLN A 19 -1.09 -1.72 5.10
C GLN A 19 -0.20 -1.20 6.24
N LEU A 20 -0.81 -0.73 7.34
CA LEU A 20 -0.09 -0.37 8.55
C LEU A 20 0.63 -1.58 9.17
N LEU A 21 -0.05 -2.71 9.27
CA LEU A 21 0.53 -3.94 9.82
C LEU A 21 1.70 -4.44 8.95
N SER A 22 1.51 -4.46 7.62
CA SER A 22 2.56 -4.83 6.67
C SER A 22 3.76 -3.89 6.76
N GLY A 23 3.53 -2.58 6.87
CA GLY A 23 4.60 -1.59 7.04
C GLY A 23 5.36 -1.76 8.36
N MET A 24 4.65 -2.09 9.43
CA MET A 24 5.25 -2.39 10.73
C MET A 24 6.13 -3.65 10.67
N ILE A 25 5.63 -4.73 10.07
CA ILE A 25 6.42 -5.96 9.86
C ILE A 25 7.66 -5.66 9.03
N LEU A 26 7.52 -4.88 7.95
CA LEU A 26 8.65 -4.49 7.11
C LEU A 26 9.68 -3.72 7.92
N THR A 27 9.25 -2.79 8.77
CA THR A 27 10.16 -2.00 9.63
C THR A 27 10.89 -2.88 10.65
N LEU A 28 10.20 -3.86 11.24
CA LEU A 28 10.80 -4.79 12.21
C LEU A 28 11.83 -5.72 11.56
N LEU A 29 11.59 -6.15 10.32
CA LEU A 29 12.48 -7.05 9.58
C LEU A 29 13.54 -6.31 8.77
N TYR A 30 13.38 -5.01 8.55
CA TYR A 30 14.30 -4.21 7.78
C TYR A 30 15.49 -3.80 8.64
N VAL A 31 16.65 -4.37 8.32
CA VAL A 31 17.93 -3.91 8.86
C VAL A 31 18.43 -2.79 7.96
N PRO A 32 18.50 -1.53 8.42
CA PRO A 32 19.04 -0.44 7.62
C PRO A 32 20.55 -0.64 7.41
N GLU A 33 20.94 -0.90 6.17
CA GLU A 33 22.33 -1.02 5.75
C GLU A 33 23.01 0.37 5.80
N SER A 34 23.49 0.73 6.99
CA SER A 34 24.00 2.07 7.29
C SER A 34 25.52 2.16 7.12
N SER A 35 26.28 1.16 7.56
CA SER A 35 27.75 1.23 7.63
C SER A 35 28.44 1.43 6.27
N THR A 36 27.93 0.83 5.20
CA THR A 36 28.46 0.97 3.83
C THR A 36 27.98 2.24 3.13
N MET A 37 26.76 2.70 3.45
CA MET A 37 26.16 3.89 2.84
C MET A 37 26.79 5.18 3.37
N TRP A 38 27.09 5.28 4.68
CA TRP A 38 27.75 6.45 5.27
C TRP A 38 29.19 6.64 4.76
N SER A 39 29.94 5.55 4.60
CA SER A 39 31.30 5.57 4.06
C SER A 39 31.36 6.02 2.58
N SER A 40 30.25 5.90 1.86
CA SER A 40 30.11 6.32 0.46
C SER A 40 29.72 7.80 0.31
N ILE A 41 29.34 8.47 1.42
CA ILE A 41 28.91 9.88 1.43
C ILE A 41 30.11 10.84 1.55
N GLU A 42 31.24 10.42 2.14
CA GLU A 42 32.44 11.26 2.29
C GLU A 42 33.09 11.69 0.96
N GLY A 43 32.76 11.01 -0.16
CA GLY A 43 33.25 11.35 -1.50
C GLY A 43 32.19 11.85 -2.50
N LEU A 44 30.93 12.00 -2.10
CA LEU A 44 29.83 12.27 -3.03
C LEU A 44 29.50 13.78 -3.06
N SER A 45 29.75 14.40 -4.22
CA SER A 45 29.36 15.77 -4.55
C SER A 45 27.96 16.09 -4.03
N SER A 46 27.76 17.31 -3.48
CA SER A 46 26.55 17.86 -2.85
C SER A 46 25.27 17.91 -3.71
N LYS A 47 25.26 17.17 -4.83
CA LYS A 47 24.13 17.04 -5.73
C LYS A 47 23.29 15.82 -5.32
N VAL A 48 22.24 16.08 -4.54
CA VAL A 48 21.17 15.12 -4.30
C VAL A 48 20.35 14.97 -5.59
N THR A 49 20.61 13.92 -6.36
CA THR A 49 19.69 13.48 -7.40
C THR A 49 18.51 12.78 -6.73
N PHE A 50 17.38 13.49 -6.61
CA PHE A 50 16.11 12.83 -6.31
C PHE A 50 15.85 11.81 -7.42
N GLY A 51 15.79 10.54 -7.06
CA GLY A 51 15.47 9.46 -8.00
C GLY A 51 14.19 9.82 -8.75
N SER A 52 14.21 9.67 -10.07
CA SER A 52 13.07 9.95 -10.93
C SER A 52 11.86 9.16 -10.43
N TYR A 53 10.91 9.85 -9.82
CA TYR A 53 9.64 9.29 -9.37
C TYR A 53 8.86 8.86 -10.62
N SER A 54 9.03 7.60 -11.04
CA SER A 54 8.14 6.97 -11.99
C SER A 54 6.79 6.89 -11.28
N GLY A 55 5.87 7.81 -11.62
CA GLY A 55 4.54 7.94 -11.04
C GLY A 55 3.88 6.58 -10.87
N SER A 56 4.00 6.05 -9.65
CA SER A 56 3.79 4.63 -9.43
C SER A 56 2.30 4.38 -9.25
N PHE A 57 1.84 3.26 -9.81
CA PHE A 57 0.47 2.74 -9.85
C PHE A 57 -0.15 2.45 -8.46
N VAL A 58 0.33 3.12 -7.41
CA VAL A 58 -0.02 2.96 -6.00
C VAL A 58 -1.53 3.02 -5.78
N PHE A 59 -2.26 3.83 -6.55
CA PHE A 59 -3.72 3.93 -6.44
C PHE A 59 -4.49 3.02 -7.41
N MET A 60 -3.85 2.50 -8.46
CA MET A 60 -4.52 1.66 -9.44
C MET A 60 -4.77 0.25 -8.89
N VAL A 61 -3.82 -0.32 -8.15
CA VAL A 61 -3.98 -1.65 -7.54
C VAL A 61 -5.10 -1.68 -6.49
N PRO A 62 -5.19 -0.72 -5.53
CA PRO A 62 -6.31 -0.65 -4.59
C PRO A 62 -7.66 -0.45 -5.27
N ALA A 63 -7.73 0.34 -6.35
CA ALA A 63 -8.96 0.58 -7.09
C ALA A 63 -9.49 -0.70 -7.77
N VAL A 64 -8.60 -1.51 -8.35
CA VAL A 64 -8.95 -2.82 -8.91
C VAL A 64 -9.39 -3.78 -7.81
N ALA A 65 -8.66 -3.83 -6.69
CA ALA A 65 -9.00 -4.67 -5.55
C ALA A 65 -10.37 -4.33 -4.95
N ALA A 66 -10.70 -3.03 -4.79
CA ALA A 66 -11.99 -2.58 -4.30
C ALA A 66 -13.14 -2.97 -5.25
N THR A 67 -12.90 -2.86 -6.56
CA THR A 67 -13.88 -3.26 -7.58
C THR A 67 -14.13 -4.77 -7.56
N ALA A 68 -13.07 -5.58 -7.47
CA ALA A 68 -13.17 -7.03 -7.37
C ALA A 68 -13.88 -7.47 -6.07
N ALA A 69 -13.52 -6.87 -4.93
CA ALA A 69 -14.14 -7.15 -3.64
C ALA A 69 -15.64 -6.86 -3.65
N PHE A 70 -16.06 -5.77 -4.31
CA PHE A 70 -17.48 -5.46 -4.45
C PHE A 70 -18.23 -6.49 -5.30
N PHE A 71 -17.65 -6.93 -6.41
CA PHE A 71 -18.25 -7.99 -7.24
C PHE A 71 -18.35 -9.32 -6.50
N ILE A 72 -17.31 -9.70 -5.74
CA ILE A 72 -17.30 -10.89 -4.88
C ILE A 72 -18.42 -10.80 -3.83
N SER A 73 -18.53 -9.67 -3.14
CA SER A 73 -19.53 -9.45 -2.10
C SER A 73 -20.95 -9.56 -2.68
N LYS A 74 -21.20 -8.95 -3.84
CA LYS A 74 -22.51 -8.99 -4.50
C LYS A 74 -22.90 -10.38 -5.01
N LYS A 75 -21.93 -11.19 -5.46
CA LYS A 75 -22.18 -12.55 -5.96
C LYS A 75 -22.35 -13.57 -4.84
N TRP A 76 -21.63 -13.40 -3.73
CA TRP A 76 -21.67 -14.35 -2.60
C TRP A 76 -22.84 -14.09 -1.64
N VAL A 77 -23.15 -12.83 -1.33
CA VAL A 77 -24.30 -12.46 -0.46
C VAL A 77 -25.64 -12.86 -1.09
N ARG A 78 -25.76 -12.85 -2.42
CA ARG A 78 -27.01 -13.30 -3.10
C ARG A 78 -27.18 -14.82 -3.15
N LYS A 79 -26.16 -15.61 -2.81
CA LYS A 79 -26.23 -17.08 -2.79
C LYS A 79 -26.58 -17.65 -1.41
N SER A 80 -26.63 -16.78 -0.38
CA SER A 80 -26.86 -17.15 1.02
C SER A 80 -28.26 -16.78 1.53
N VAL A 81 -29.17 -16.40 0.63
CA VAL A 81 -30.61 -16.20 0.90
C VAL A 81 -31.41 -17.14 0.03
#